data_AF-A0A377Z2T1-F1
#
_entry.id   AF-A0A377Z2T1-F1
#
_cell.length_a   1.000
_cell.length_b   1.000
_cell.length_c   1.000
_cell.angle_alpha   90.00
_cell.angle_beta   90.00
_cell.angle_gamma   90.00
#
_symmetry.space_group_name_H-M   'P 1'
#
loop_
_entity.id
_entity.type
_entity.pdbx_description
1 polymer ?
#
loop_
_entity_poly.entity_id
_entity_poly.type
_entity_poly.pdbx_seq_one_letter_code
_entity_poly.pdbx_strand_id
1 'polypeptide(L)'
;MNQIARLAGKESFILTRIELFNWGGFHGLHQAAIHQEGTAVIGPTGSGKTTLVDALMTLLCANPRYNLASTGGHESDRDLISYVRGVSGPGDGGEGQSHIARPGKTVTGIAATLEREGQQVRLGALLWFDSTSSSAADLKKLWMFSDNPTQTLDHWLNIWHDGGARSLKQMEKETTGIWIWLNNKKQYLARLRDFFEVGEKRLYAVKSGGRIKTTQQYR
;
A
#
# COMPACT_ATOMS: atom_id res chain seq x y z
N MET A 1 -5.98 -28.81 -24.36
CA MET A 1 -4.57 -28.59 -23.95
C MET A 1 -4.47 -27.13 -23.50
N ASN A 2 -4.46 -26.91 -22.18
CA ASN A 2 -4.88 -25.66 -21.53
C ASN A 2 -3.81 -24.56 -21.53
N GLN A 3 -4.20 -23.36 -21.97
CA GLN A 3 -3.41 -22.12 -21.90
C GLN A 3 -3.12 -21.61 -20.47
N ILE A 4 -3.60 -22.30 -19.43
CA ILE A 4 -3.48 -21.87 -18.03
C ILE A 4 -2.05 -22.07 -17.48
N ALA A 5 -1.24 -22.93 -18.10
CA ALA A 5 0.12 -23.26 -17.63
C ALA A 5 1.21 -22.19 -17.94
N ARG A 6 0.87 -21.03 -18.54
CA ARG A 6 1.87 -20.05 -19.01
C ARG A 6 1.99 -18.74 -18.22
N LEU A 7 1.24 -18.55 -17.13
CA LEU A 7 1.38 -17.34 -16.30
C LEU A 7 2.41 -17.47 -15.18
N ALA A 8 2.79 -18.70 -14.81
CA ALA A 8 3.90 -18.99 -13.91
C ALA A 8 5.16 -19.30 -14.72
N GLY A 9 5.68 -18.30 -15.43
CA GLY A 9 7.10 -18.36 -15.75
C GLY A 9 7.86 -18.24 -14.44
N LYS A 10 8.81 -19.14 -14.18
CA LYS A 10 9.73 -19.10 -13.02
C LYS A 10 10.52 -17.77 -12.88
N GLU A 11 10.33 -16.83 -13.80
CA GLU A 11 11.11 -15.61 -13.95
C GLU A 11 10.45 -14.33 -13.41
N SER A 12 9.18 -14.37 -12.95
CA SER A 12 8.47 -13.17 -12.49
C SER A 12 8.36 -13.06 -10.96
N PHE A 13 8.39 -11.82 -10.46
CA PHE A 13 8.09 -11.53 -9.06
C PHE A 13 6.59 -11.65 -8.78
N ILE A 14 6.25 -12.35 -7.70
CA ILE A 14 4.87 -12.58 -7.25
C ILE A 14 4.67 -11.89 -5.91
N LEU A 15 3.54 -11.20 -5.73
CA LEU A 15 3.15 -10.63 -4.45
C LEU A 15 2.88 -11.76 -3.44
N THR A 16 3.59 -11.77 -2.31
CA THR A 16 3.43 -12.80 -1.26
C THR A 16 2.89 -12.24 0.05
N ARG A 17 2.97 -10.92 0.26
CA ARG A 17 2.50 -10.30 1.50
C ARG A 17 2.14 -8.83 1.32
N ILE A 18 1.08 -8.38 1.97
CA ILE A 18 0.76 -6.96 2.18
C ILE A 18 0.73 -6.70 3.68
N GLU A 19 1.37 -5.63 4.13
CA GLU A 19 1.43 -5.20 5.53
C GLU A 19 0.86 -3.78 5.65
N LEU A 20 0.05 -3.54 6.68
CA LEU A 20 -0.65 -2.29 6.93
C LEU A 20 -0.41 -1.86 8.38
N PHE A 21 -0.12 -0.59 8.60
CA PHE A 21 -0.05 0.02 9.92
C PHE A 21 -0.87 1.30 9.93
N ASN A 22 -1.90 1.38 10.76
CA ASN A 22 -2.76 2.56 10.87
C ASN A 22 -3.31 3.06 9.52
N TRP A 23 -3.80 2.16 8.67
CA TRP A 23 -4.27 2.44 7.30
C TRP A 23 -5.79 2.30 7.19
N GLY A 24 -6.50 3.37 6.83
CA GLY A 24 -7.97 3.39 6.81
C GLY A 24 -8.52 3.00 8.18
N GLY A 25 -9.42 2.00 8.20
CA GLY A 25 -9.97 1.43 9.43
C GLY A 25 -9.04 0.46 10.17
N PHE A 26 -7.89 0.06 9.60
CA PHE A 26 -6.94 -0.80 10.29
C PHE A 26 -6.15 0.00 11.35
N HIS A 27 -6.10 -0.51 12.58
CA HIS A 27 -5.34 0.05 13.70
C HIS A 27 -4.23 -0.91 14.13
N GLY A 28 -3.02 -0.39 14.35
CA GLY A 28 -1.83 -1.22 14.60
C GLY A 28 -1.34 -1.93 13.34
N LEU A 29 -0.41 -2.89 13.52
CA LEU A 29 0.17 -3.67 12.43
C LEU A 29 -0.74 -4.85 12.05
N HIS A 30 -1.05 -4.97 10.77
CA HIS A 30 -1.82 -6.06 10.16
C HIS A 30 -1.07 -6.63 8.97
N GLN A 31 -1.25 -7.92 8.72
CA GLN A 31 -0.60 -8.64 7.63
C GLN A 31 -1.59 -9.52 6.88
N ALA A 32 -1.56 -9.45 5.55
CA ALA A 32 -2.23 -10.37 4.65
C ALA A 32 -1.19 -11.17 3.86
N ALA A 33 -1.16 -12.49 4.08
CA ALA A 33 -0.37 -13.41 3.26
C ALA A 33 -1.09 -13.68 1.93
N ILE A 34 -0.33 -13.72 0.83
CA ILE A 34 -0.83 -13.97 -0.52
C ILE A 34 -0.16 -15.24 -1.04
N HIS A 35 -0.97 -16.24 -1.35
CA HIS A 35 -0.51 -17.51 -1.90
C HIS A 35 -0.15 -17.35 -3.38
N GLN A 36 0.92 -18.01 -3.83
CA GLN A 36 1.45 -17.89 -5.19
C GLN A 36 0.46 -18.37 -6.26
N GLU A 37 -0.39 -19.34 -5.94
CA GLU A 37 -1.44 -19.84 -6.85
C GLU A 37 -2.68 -18.94 -6.90
N GLY A 38 -2.72 -17.89 -6.07
CA GLY A 38 -3.83 -16.95 -5.96
C GLY A 38 -4.45 -16.93 -4.56
N THR A 39 -5.07 -15.81 -4.21
CA THR A 39 -5.75 -15.62 -2.91
C THR A 39 -7.07 -14.90 -3.14
N ALA A 40 -8.15 -15.45 -2.60
CA ALA A 40 -9.45 -14.82 -2.61
C ALA A 40 -9.60 -13.92 -1.38
N VAL A 41 -9.81 -12.61 -1.59
CA VAL A 41 -10.09 -11.65 -0.52
C VAL A 41 -11.61 -11.54 -0.36
N ILE A 42 -12.16 -12.25 0.63
CA ILE A 42 -13.60 -12.37 0.88
C ILE A 42 -13.98 -11.90 2.30
N GLY A 43 -15.23 -11.49 2.49
CA GLY A 43 -15.73 -10.96 3.75
C GLY A 43 -16.93 -10.03 3.55
N PRO A 44 -17.65 -9.65 4.63
CA PRO A 44 -18.82 -8.78 4.55
C PRO A 44 -18.46 -7.36 4.06
N THR A 45 -19.44 -6.59 3.60
CA THR A 45 -19.24 -5.17 3.28
C THR A 45 -18.67 -4.43 4.49
N GLY A 46 -17.71 -3.53 4.26
CA GLY A 46 -17.01 -2.81 5.34
C GLY A 46 -15.84 -3.56 5.99
N SER A 47 -15.58 -4.83 5.64
CA SER A 47 -14.49 -5.62 6.25
C SER A 47 -13.05 -5.22 5.83
N GLY A 48 -12.86 -4.11 5.12
CA GLY A 48 -11.54 -3.63 4.72
C GLY A 48 -10.93 -4.26 3.45
N LYS A 49 -11.67 -5.07 2.68
CA LYS A 49 -11.16 -5.71 1.43
C LYS A 49 -10.65 -4.69 0.41
N THR A 50 -11.49 -3.70 0.09
CA THR A 50 -11.12 -2.61 -0.83
C THR A 50 -9.97 -1.79 -0.26
N THR A 51 -9.98 -1.54 1.06
CA THR A 51 -8.90 -0.83 1.76
C THR A 51 -7.54 -1.54 1.64
N LEU A 52 -7.51 -2.87 1.66
CA LEU A 52 -6.30 -3.66 1.40
C LEU A 52 -5.80 -3.49 -0.04
N VAL A 53 -6.71 -3.54 -1.02
CA VAL A 53 -6.39 -3.31 -2.45
C VAL A 53 -5.88 -1.88 -2.67
N ASP A 54 -6.52 -0.90 -2.02
CA ASP A 54 -6.15 0.50 -2.10
C ASP A 54 -4.73 0.74 -1.60
N ALA A 55 -4.30 0.07 -0.52
CA ALA A 55 -2.91 0.15 -0.04
C ALA A 55 -1.90 -0.31 -1.11
N LEU A 56 -2.18 -1.44 -1.76
CA LEU A 56 -1.34 -1.94 -2.85
C LEU A 56 -1.33 -0.96 -4.03
N MET A 57 -2.48 -0.41 -4.41
CA MET A 57 -2.58 0.59 -5.47
C MET A 57 -1.83 1.89 -5.12
N THR A 58 -1.82 2.30 -3.84
CA THR A 58 -1.00 3.42 -3.36
C THR A 58 0.48 3.18 -3.62
N LEU A 59 0.98 1.95 -3.47
CA LEU A 59 2.39 1.61 -3.72
C LEU A 59 2.73 1.50 -5.21
N LEU A 60 1.79 1.15 -6.08
CA LEU A 60 2.09 0.84 -7.49
C LEU A 60 1.72 1.95 -8.47
N CYS A 61 0.69 2.76 -8.19
CA CYS A 61 0.13 3.70 -9.15
C CYS A 61 0.64 5.12 -8.93
N ALA A 62 0.91 5.86 -10.02
CA ALA A 62 1.21 7.29 -9.93
C ALA A 62 0.03 8.08 -9.31
N ASN A 63 -1.17 7.84 -9.83
CA ASN A 63 -2.42 8.45 -9.39
C ASN A 63 -3.43 7.34 -9.03
N PRO A 64 -3.34 6.76 -7.82
CA PRO A 64 -4.28 5.72 -7.39
C PRO A 64 -5.70 6.30 -7.30
N ARG A 65 -6.66 5.55 -7.84
CA ARG A 65 -8.09 5.83 -7.66
C ARG A 65 -8.60 4.92 -6.56
N TYR A 66 -9.02 5.53 -5.46
CA TYR A 66 -9.37 4.79 -4.26
C TYR A 66 -10.82 4.32 -4.27
N ASN A 67 -11.08 3.24 -3.53
CA ASN A 67 -12.41 2.74 -3.25
C ASN A 67 -13.23 2.30 -4.50
N LEU A 68 -12.60 2.19 -5.66
CA LEU A 68 -13.26 1.87 -6.94
C LEU A 68 -14.04 0.57 -6.90
N ALA A 69 -13.54 -0.45 -6.19
CA ALA A 69 -14.22 -1.74 -6.10
C ALA A 69 -15.53 -1.64 -5.31
N SER A 70 -15.64 -0.69 -4.38
CA SER A 70 -16.84 -0.47 -3.57
C SER A 70 -17.85 0.47 -4.23
N THR A 71 -17.40 1.38 -5.09
CA THR A 71 -18.27 2.30 -5.85
C THR A 71 -18.78 1.69 -7.18
N GLY A 72 -18.43 0.44 -7.48
CA GLY A 72 -18.78 -0.19 -8.76
C GLY A 72 -18.09 0.49 -9.96
N GLY A 73 -16.92 1.11 -9.75
CA GLY A 73 -16.13 1.76 -10.80
C GLY A 73 -16.37 3.27 -10.96
N HIS A 74 -17.24 3.88 -10.16
CA HIS A 74 -17.47 5.32 -10.14
C HIS A 74 -16.42 6.07 -9.32
N GLU A 75 -16.32 7.38 -9.50
CA GLU A 75 -15.46 8.23 -8.67
C GLU A 75 -15.83 8.10 -7.19
N SER A 76 -14.82 8.01 -6.33
CA SER A 76 -14.99 8.02 -4.88
C SER A 76 -14.51 9.35 -4.32
N ASP A 77 -15.18 9.78 -3.26
CA ASP A 77 -14.76 10.83 -2.33
C ASP A 77 -13.50 10.47 -1.50
N ARG A 78 -13.07 9.19 -1.51
CA ARG A 78 -11.89 8.74 -0.79
C ARG A 78 -10.61 9.21 -1.47
N ASP A 79 -9.77 9.85 -0.68
CA ASP A 79 -8.43 10.26 -1.05
C ASP A 79 -7.37 9.62 -0.13
N LEU A 80 -6.10 9.87 -0.40
CA LEU A 80 -5.01 9.32 0.43
C LEU A 80 -5.12 9.77 1.90
N ILE A 81 -5.58 11.00 2.14
CA ILE A 81 -5.72 11.57 3.48
C ILE A 81 -6.76 10.79 4.27
N SER A 82 -7.88 10.43 3.63
CA SER A 82 -8.94 9.60 4.22
C SER A 82 -8.37 8.29 4.80
N TYR A 83 -7.43 7.65 4.11
CA TYR A 83 -6.77 6.44 4.64
C TYR A 83 -5.76 6.74 5.74
N VAL A 84 -4.94 7.79 5.60
CA VAL A 84 -3.95 8.14 6.65
C VAL A 84 -4.64 8.55 7.95
N ARG A 85 -5.73 9.32 7.85
CA ARG A 85 -6.54 9.81 8.98
C ARG A 85 -7.55 8.78 9.50
N GLY A 86 -7.90 7.78 8.69
CA GLY A 86 -8.88 6.76 9.07
C GLY A 86 -10.29 7.31 9.11
N VAL A 87 -10.66 8.07 8.08
CA VAL A 87 -11.99 8.65 7.91
C VAL A 87 -12.97 7.53 7.58
N SER A 88 -14.05 7.35 8.35
CA SER A 88 -15.01 6.24 8.16
C SER A 88 -16.26 6.61 7.36
N GLY A 89 -16.59 7.91 7.20
CA GLY A 89 -17.70 8.38 6.38
C GLY A 89 -17.64 9.88 6.10
N PRO A 90 -18.57 10.44 5.30
CA PRO A 90 -18.73 11.88 5.18
C PRO A 90 -19.10 12.42 6.56
N GLY A 91 -18.28 13.32 7.11
CA GLY A 91 -18.56 13.92 8.41
C GLY A 91 -19.99 14.48 8.43
N ASP A 92 -20.71 14.26 9.52
CA ASP A 92 -22.11 14.64 9.69
C ASP A 92 -22.34 16.16 9.88
N GLY A 93 -21.34 16.98 9.59
CA GLY A 93 -21.39 18.43 9.78
C GLY A 93 -21.40 18.87 11.25
N GLY A 94 -21.31 17.95 12.21
CA GLY A 94 -21.16 18.27 13.62
C GLY A 94 -19.73 18.70 13.97
N GLU A 95 -19.57 19.52 15.01
CA GLU A 95 -18.27 20.00 15.51
C GLU A 95 -17.33 18.88 16.03
N GLY A 96 -17.74 17.61 15.94
CA GLY A 96 -16.95 16.46 16.35
C GLY A 96 -16.22 15.77 15.18
N GLN A 97 -14.90 15.60 15.31
CA GLN A 97 -14.09 14.67 14.48
C GLN A 97 -14.40 13.19 14.82
N SER A 98 -15.65 12.84 15.19
CA SER A 98 -16.08 11.50 15.63
C SER A 98 -15.90 10.42 14.56
N HIS A 99 -15.68 10.83 13.31
CA HIS A 99 -15.48 9.96 12.14
C HIS A 99 -14.01 9.85 11.71
N ILE A 100 -13.06 10.49 12.42
CA ILE A 100 -11.62 10.46 12.12
C ILE A 100 -10.90 9.64 13.20
N ALA A 101 -10.43 8.45 12.84
CA ALA A 101 -9.75 7.56 13.80
C ALA A 101 -8.43 8.13 14.33
N ARG A 102 -7.75 8.99 13.55
CA ARG A 102 -6.42 9.54 13.88
C ARG A 102 -6.43 11.07 13.71
N PRO A 103 -7.03 11.82 14.65
CA PRO A 103 -7.23 13.27 14.52
C PRO A 103 -5.98 14.11 14.80
N GLY A 104 -4.99 13.57 15.54
CA GLY A 104 -3.77 14.27 15.95
C GLY A 104 -2.52 13.91 15.12
N LYS A 105 -1.33 14.03 15.73
CA LYS A 105 -0.10 13.50 15.13
C LYS A 105 -0.26 12.00 14.88
N THR A 106 0.07 11.54 13.68
CA THR A 106 -0.11 10.14 13.31
C THR A 106 0.90 9.71 12.26
N VAL A 107 1.31 8.44 12.30
CA VAL A 107 2.04 7.75 11.23
C VAL A 107 1.27 6.52 10.78
N THR A 108 1.27 6.33 9.47
CA THR A 108 0.66 5.24 8.73
C THR A 108 1.75 4.57 7.90
N GLY A 109 1.78 3.24 7.90
CA GLY A 109 2.72 2.44 7.13
C GLY A 109 2.01 1.48 6.21
N ILE A 110 2.51 1.31 4.99
CA ILE A 110 2.05 0.25 4.08
C ILE A 110 3.26 -0.39 3.41
N ALA A 111 3.24 -1.70 3.25
CA ALA A 111 4.28 -2.42 2.52
C ALA A 111 3.70 -3.59 1.71
N ALA A 112 4.36 -3.90 0.61
CA ALA A 112 4.09 -5.07 -0.22
C ALA A 112 5.39 -5.83 -0.46
N THR A 113 5.40 -7.13 -0.15
CA THR A 113 6.53 -8.03 -0.38
C THR A 113 6.28 -8.82 -1.66
N LEU A 114 7.26 -8.80 -2.56
CA LEU A 114 7.27 -9.64 -3.75
C LEU A 114 8.46 -10.59 -3.71
N GLU A 115 8.26 -11.81 -4.19
CA GLU A 115 9.29 -12.85 -4.19
C GLU A 115 9.43 -13.50 -5.56
N ARG A 116 10.66 -13.89 -5.89
CA ARG A 116 11.03 -14.66 -7.08
C ARG A 116 12.20 -15.56 -6.74
N GLU A 117 12.02 -16.89 -6.78
CA GLU A 117 13.10 -17.87 -6.61
C GLU A 117 14.03 -17.59 -5.40
N GLY A 118 13.45 -17.25 -4.25
CA GLY A 118 14.20 -16.93 -3.02
C GLY A 118 14.75 -15.49 -2.95
N GLN A 119 14.72 -14.73 -4.04
CA GLN A 119 14.90 -13.28 -4.01
C GLN A 119 13.63 -12.62 -3.47
N GLN A 120 13.80 -11.66 -2.54
CA GLN A 120 12.72 -10.89 -1.96
C GLN A 120 12.94 -9.40 -2.22
N VAL A 121 11.87 -8.70 -2.60
CA VAL A 121 11.85 -7.25 -2.64
C VAL A 121 10.64 -6.71 -1.89
N ARG A 122 10.78 -5.52 -1.31
CA ARG A 122 9.73 -4.84 -0.57
C ARG A 122 9.51 -3.43 -1.08
N LEU A 123 8.26 -3.14 -1.36
CA LEU A 123 7.74 -1.82 -1.67
C LEU A 123 7.15 -1.25 -0.38
N GLY A 124 7.43 0.01 -0.05
CA GLY A 124 7.02 0.59 1.22
C GLY A 124 6.65 2.06 1.12
N ALA A 125 5.76 2.49 2.02
CA ALA A 125 5.54 3.90 2.29
C ALA A 125 5.26 4.14 3.77
N LEU A 126 5.88 5.18 4.33
CA LEU A 126 5.44 5.81 5.57
C LEU A 126 4.82 7.18 5.26
N LEU A 127 3.66 7.43 5.84
CA LEU A 127 2.82 8.59 5.58
C LEU A 127 2.41 9.18 6.92
N TRP A 128 2.62 10.48 7.13
CA TRP A 128 2.37 11.05 8.46
C TRP A 128 1.95 12.52 8.43
N PHE A 129 1.29 12.89 9.53
CA PHE A 129 0.99 14.26 9.90
C PHE A 129 1.61 14.56 11.26
N ASP A 130 2.17 15.76 11.42
CA ASP A 130 2.73 16.25 12.69
C ASP A 130 1.75 17.13 13.48
N SER A 131 0.53 17.34 12.95
CA SER A 131 -0.50 18.19 13.54
C SER A 131 -1.88 17.56 13.34
N THR A 132 -2.94 18.30 13.68
CA THR A 132 -4.34 17.93 13.40
C THR A 132 -4.78 18.24 11.96
N SER A 133 -3.89 18.77 11.10
CA SER A 133 -4.24 19.17 9.73
C SER A 133 -4.64 17.99 8.84
N SER A 134 -5.70 18.15 8.06
CA SER A 134 -6.08 17.18 7.02
C SER A 134 -5.86 17.74 5.60
N SER A 135 -4.93 18.68 5.44
CA SER A 135 -4.54 19.21 4.13
C SER A 135 -3.53 18.30 3.42
N ALA A 136 -3.66 18.15 2.11
CA ALA A 136 -2.72 17.39 1.29
C ALA A 136 -1.29 17.94 1.33
N ALA A 137 -1.14 19.25 1.56
CA ALA A 137 0.15 19.92 1.65
C ALA A 137 0.93 19.54 2.92
N ASP A 138 0.22 19.21 3.99
CA ASP A 138 0.83 18.87 5.29
C ASP A 138 1.16 17.38 5.42
N LEU A 139 0.62 16.55 4.51
CA LEU A 139 0.90 15.12 4.46
C LEU A 139 2.31 14.87 3.95
N LYS A 140 3.18 14.42 4.84
CA LYS A 140 4.54 13.99 4.50
C LYS A 140 4.53 12.52 4.09
N LYS A 141 5.33 12.21 3.07
CA LYS A 141 5.35 10.89 2.41
C LYS A 141 6.78 10.45 2.24
N LEU A 142 7.11 9.25 2.70
CA LEU A 142 8.42 8.65 2.53
C LEU A 142 8.21 7.31 1.84
N TRP A 143 8.71 7.20 0.61
CA TRP A 143 8.58 6.02 -0.25
C TRP A 143 9.86 5.20 -0.20
N MET A 144 9.73 3.87 -0.18
CA MET A 144 10.86 2.97 -0.01
C MET A 144 10.79 1.80 -0.97
N PHE A 145 11.95 1.44 -1.52
CA PHE A 145 12.15 0.18 -2.23
C PHE A 145 13.33 -0.53 -1.56
N SER A 146 13.25 -1.84 -1.36
CA SER A 146 14.34 -2.63 -0.80
C SER A 146 14.42 -4.02 -1.42
N ASP A 147 15.64 -4.50 -1.66
CA ASP A 147 15.97 -5.90 -1.96
C ASP A 147 16.74 -6.56 -0.79
N ASN A 148 16.77 -5.91 0.36
CA ASN A 148 17.37 -6.41 1.59
C ASN A 148 16.30 -7.05 2.49
N PRO A 149 16.39 -8.36 2.79
CA PRO A 149 15.36 -9.07 3.58
C PRO A 149 15.13 -8.51 5.00
N THR A 150 16.12 -7.83 5.58
CA THR A 150 16.02 -7.23 6.91
C THR A 150 15.12 -5.99 6.95
N GLN A 151 14.85 -5.40 5.79
CA GLN A 151 14.07 -4.17 5.65
C GLN A 151 12.58 -4.50 5.61
N THR A 152 11.97 -4.65 6.79
CA THR A 152 10.54 -4.94 6.99
C THR A 152 9.76 -3.68 7.38
N LEU A 153 8.42 -3.71 7.26
CA LEU A 153 7.60 -2.57 7.70
C LEU A 153 7.77 -2.30 9.20
N ASP A 154 7.79 -3.36 10.00
CA ASP A 154 8.03 -3.28 11.45
C ASP A 154 9.38 -2.62 11.77
N HIS A 155 10.46 -3.06 11.09
CA HIS A 155 11.78 -2.46 11.25
C HIS A 155 11.79 -0.96 10.91
N TRP A 156 11.15 -0.56 9.81
CA TRP A 156 11.04 0.85 9.44
C TRP A 156 10.23 1.67 10.43
N LEU A 157 9.15 1.11 10.99
CA LEU A 157 8.33 1.75 12.01
C LEU A 157 9.11 1.93 13.32
N ASN A 158 9.93 0.95 13.72
CA ASN A 158 10.81 1.05 14.89
C ASN A 158 11.85 2.17 14.71
N ILE A 159 12.55 2.21 13.56
CA ILE A 159 13.48 3.31 13.26
C ILE A 159 12.76 4.68 13.21
N TRP A 160 11.56 4.71 12.64
CA TRP A 160 10.73 5.91 12.62
C TRP A 160 10.36 6.39 14.03
N HIS A 161 10.03 5.46 14.92
CA HIS A 161 9.71 5.78 16.31
C HIS A 161 10.90 6.43 17.03
N ASP A 162 12.13 5.96 16.77
CA ASP A 162 13.34 6.43 17.45
C ASP A 162 13.82 7.81 17.00
N GLY A 163 13.58 8.20 15.74
CA GLY A 163 14.04 9.51 15.25
C GLY A 163 13.43 9.99 13.93
N GLY A 164 12.26 9.47 13.59
CA GLY A 164 11.46 9.87 12.43
C GLY A 164 12.20 9.72 11.10
N ALA A 165 11.89 10.63 10.17
CA ALA A 165 12.46 10.60 8.82
C ALA A 165 14.00 10.71 8.81
N ARG A 166 14.58 11.38 9.82
CA ARG A 166 16.03 11.56 9.91
C ARG A 166 16.73 10.23 10.15
N SER A 167 16.23 9.41 11.08
CA SER A 167 16.81 8.10 11.37
C SER A 167 16.69 7.15 10.18
N LEU A 168 15.57 7.18 9.44
CA LEU A 168 15.43 6.39 8.20
C LEU A 168 16.44 6.81 7.14
N LYS A 169 16.68 8.12 6.98
CA LYS A 169 17.70 8.63 6.05
C LYS A 169 19.12 8.32 6.49
N GLN A 170 19.37 8.16 7.78
CA GLN A 170 20.66 7.68 8.27
C GLN A 170 20.82 6.18 7.97
N MET A 171 19.79 5.37 8.24
CA MET A 171 19.77 3.94 7.91
C MET A 171 20.03 3.68 6.42
N GLU A 172 19.44 4.48 5.52
CA GLU A 172 19.69 4.39 4.07
C GLU A 172 21.18 4.52 3.71
N LYS A 173 21.97 5.30 4.46
CA LYS A 173 23.41 5.48 4.20
C LYS A 173 24.25 4.33 4.75
N GLU A 174 23.77 3.68 5.79
CA GLU A 174 24.49 2.64 6.54
C GLU A 174 24.14 1.23 6.04
N THR A 175 23.01 1.08 5.35
CA THR A 175 22.48 -0.21 4.90
C THR A 175 22.45 -0.27 3.38
N THR A 176 22.95 -1.37 2.82
CA THR A 176 22.83 -1.65 1.40
C THR A 176 21.46 -2.25 1.05
N GLY A 177 20.98 -2.01 -0.16
CA GLY A 177 19.74 -2.62 -0.65
C GLY A 177 18.46 -1.95 -0.15
N ILE A 178 18.53 -0.68 0.21
CA ILE A 178 17.39 0.16 0.58
C ILE A 178 17.54 1.51 -0.13
N TRP A 179 16.43 2.01 -0.66
CA TRP A 179 16.37 3.31 -1.33
C TRP A 179 15.13 4.04 -0.83
N ILE A 180 15.30 5.30 -0.44
CA ILE A 180 14.28 6.11 0.22
C ILE A 180 14.07 7.43 -0.50
N TRP A 181 12.82 7.79 -0.78
CA TRP A 181 12.45 9.06 -1.41
C TRP A 181 11.43 9.82 -0.57
N LEU A 182 11.86 10.99 -0.05
CA LEU A 182 10.98 11.91 0.67
C LEU A 182 10.17 12.74 -0.33
N ASN A 183 8.85 12.70 -0.21
CA ASN A 183 7.86 13.42 -1.01
C ASN A 183 8.02 13.23 -2.54
N ASN A 184 8.77 12.22 -2.99
CA ASN A 184 9.10 12.03 -4.40
C ASN A 184 8.67 10.65 -4.91
N LYS A 185 7.36 10.48 -5.07
CA LYS A 185 6.76 9.24 -5.61
C LYS A 185 7.22 8.97 -7.05
N LYS A 186 7.53 10.01 -7.83
CA LYS A 186 7.96 9.87 -9.23
C LYS A 186 9.26 9.08 -9.34
N GLN A 187 10.27 9.39 -8.51
CA GLN A 187 11.54 8.65 -8.48
C GLN A 187 11.38 7.24 -7.94
N TYR A 188 10.59 7.06 -6.89
CA TYR A 188 10.23 5.74 -6.39
C TYR A 188 9.61 4.87 -7.49
N LEU A 189 8.59 5.36 -8.21
CA LEU A 189 7.98 4.61 -9.32
C LEU A 189 8.95 4.39 -10.50
N ALA A 190 9.89 5.31 -10.72
CA ALA A 190 10.95 5.10 -11.71
C ALA A 190 11.86 3.93 -11.32
N ARG A 191 12.22 3.80 -10.04
CA ARG A 191 12.97 2.63 -9.54
C ARG A 191 12.19 1.33 -9.75
N LEU A 192 10.88 1.33 -9.47
CA LEU A 192 10.06 0.14 -9.68
C LEU A 192 10.04 -0.27 -11.15
N ARG A 193 9.89 0.70 -12.07
CA ARG A 193 9.94 0.44 -13.52
C ARG A 193 11.28 -0.15 -13.96
N ASP A 194 12.36 0.46 -13.49
CA ASP A 194 13.74 0.04 -13.77
C ASP A 194 13.99 -1.39 -13.26
N PHE A 195 13.66 -1.65 -11.98
CA PHE A 195 13.90 -2.94 -11.34
C PHE A 195 13.09 -4.09 -11.96
N PHE A 196 11.81 -3.87 -12.27
CA PHE A 196 10.96 -4.91 -12.86
C PHE A 196 11.03 -4.94 -14.39
N GLU A 197 11.84 -4.09 -15.02
CA GLU A 197 11.95 -3.96 -16.49
C GLU A 197 10.60 -3.67 -17.17
N VAL A 198 9.75 -2.89 -16.50
CA VAL A 198 8.37 -2.63 -16.93
C VAL A 198 8.28 -1.22 -17.53
N GLY A 199 7.95 -1.13 -18.83
CA GLY A 199 7.66 0.15 -19.49
C GLY A 199 6.49 0.91 -18.83
N GLU A 200 6.41 2.23 -19.02
CA GLU A 200 5.53 3.15 -18.26
C GLU A 200 4.06 2.72 -18.12
N LYS A 201 3.51 1.98 -19.09
CA LYS A 201 2.09 1.56 -19.12
C LYS A 201 1.83 0.17 -18.50
N ARG A 202 2.86 -0.59 -18.10
CA ARG A 202 2.71 -2.02 -17.76
C ARG A 202 2.72 -2.36 -16.26
N LEU A 203 3.04 -1.43 -15.34
CA LEU A 203 2.97 -1.70 -13.89
C LEU A 203 1.54 -1.96 -13.38
N TYR A 204 0.54 -1.47 -14.12
CA TYR A 204 -0.88 -1.63 -13.79
C TYR A 204 -1.45 -3.00 -14.16
N ALA A 205 -0.70 -3.80 -14.93
CA ALA A 205 -1.13 -5.11 -15.38
C ALA A 205 -0.74 -6.19 -14.37
N VAL A 206 -1.33 -6.15 -13.17
CA VAL A 206 -1.53 -7.38 -12.41
C VAL A 206 -2.55 -8.18 -13.22
N LYS A 207 -2.07 -8.99 -14.17
CA LYS A 207 -2.92 -9.98 -14.84
C LYS A 207 -3.29 -11.02 -13.80
N SER A 208 -4.37 -10.76 -13.07
CA SER A 208 -5.15 -11.80 -12.41
C SER A 208 -5.62 -12.78 -13.48
N GLY A 209 -4.83 -13.83 -13.69
CA GLY A 209 -5.17 -15.02 -14.48
C GLY A 209 -6.25 -15.89 -13.83
N GLY A 210 -7.22 -15.26 -13.18
CA GLY A 210 -8.36 -15.88 -12.54
C GLY A 210 -9.50 -14.88 -12.59
N ARG A 211 -10.57 -15.24 -13.27
CA ARG A 211 -11.81 -14.46 -13.35
C ARG A 211 -12.21 -14.00 -11.94
N ILE A 212 -12.15 -12.70 -11.68
CA ILE A 212 -12.86 -12.10 -10.56
C ILE A 212 -14.35 -12.19 -10.91
N LYS A 213 -15.00 -13.28 -10.49
CA LYS A 213 -16.47 -13.36 -10.50
C LYS A 213 -16.95 -12.72 -9.21
N THR A 214 -17.31 -11.45 -9.27
CA THR A 214 -18.12 -10.81 -8.24
C THR A 214 -19.56 -11.29 -8.46
N THR A 215 -19.99 -12.33 -7.74
CA THR A 215 -21.40 -12.68 -7.66
C THR A 215 -22.01 -11.95 -6.48
N GLN A 216 -22.60 -10.78 -6.72
CA GLN A 216 -23.61 -10.24 -5.81
C GLN A 216 -24.88 -11.06 -6.01
N GLN A 217 -25.25 -11.88 -5.03
CA GLN A 217 -26.62 -12.35 -4.90
C GLN A 217 -27.39 -11.31 -4.08
N TYR A 218 -28.31 -10.61 -4.73
CA TYR A 218 -29.38 -9.90 -4.05
C TYR A 218 -30.32 -10.94 -3.40
N ARG A 219 -30.66 -10.73 -2.14
CA ARG A 219 -31.93 -11.15 -1.55
C ARG A 219 -32.71 -9.91 -1.19
#